data_AF-A0A8B8NCG0-F1
#
_entry.id   AF-A0A8B8NCG0-F1
#
_cell.length_a   1.000
_cell.length_b   1.000
_cell.length_c   1.000
_cell.angle_alpha   90.00
_cell.angle_beta   90.00
_cell.angle_gamma   90.00
#
_symmetry.space_group_name_H-M   'P 1'
#
loop_
_entity.id
_entity.type
_entity.pdbx_description
1 polymer ?
#
loop_
_entity_poly.entity_id
_entity_poly.type
_entity_poly.pdbx_seq_one_letter_code
_entity_poly.pdbx_strand_id
1 'polypeptide(L)'
;WSIELEFAESIIVWHIATEICCRLIDPRSGDNSANSERDEETGARRKISEHLSRYMVYLVVMYPRMLPTETIRVRYQDTYAAALKFFEQETRKRRGKFDMGEACKLLLDQMKTKDGLTVPNSRRSKSKFLLHNGCRLALQLRRIADGKERWRVVSEVWIQMLAYGASKCDTECHARQLRRGRELLTHVWFLMTHFGLTNYFTMKNAPAVVDMIVK
;
A
#
# COMPACT_ATOMS: atom_id res chain seq x y z
N TRP A 1 16.70 -1.38 -5.38
CA TRP A 1 16.50 -2.54 -4.47
C TRP A 1 15.24 -3.23 -4.95
N SER A 2 15.30 -4.52 -5.23
CA SER A 2 14.16 -5.31 -5.72
C SER A 2 13.90 -6.45 -4.74
N ILE A 3 12.67 -6.56 -4.26
CA ILE A 3 12.18 -7.77 -3.60
C ILE A 3 10.99 -8.25 -4.41
N GLU A 4 11.03 -9.51 -4.79
CA GLU A 4 9.88 -10.20 -5.33
C GLU A 4 8.88 -10.45 -4.19
N LEU A 5 7.76 -9.73 -4.24
CA LEU A 5 6.62 -9.88 -3.35
C LEU A 5 5.43 -10.39 -4.15
N GLU A 6 4.59 -11.21 -3.55
CA GLU A 6 3.27 -11.47 -4.12
C GLU A 6 2.47 -10.16 -4.17
N PHE A 7 1.47 -10.09 -5.05
CA PHE A 7 0.69 -8.87 -5.24
C PHE A 7 0.01 -8.40 -3.94
N ALA A 8 -0.59 -9.32 -3.19
CA ALA A 8 -1.19 -9.01 -1.89
C ALA A 8 -0.17 -8.51 -0.86
N GLU A 9 1.05 -9.04 -0.85
CA GLU A 9 2.12 -8.60 0.04
C GLU A 9 2.59 -7.19 -0.29
N SER A 10 2.69 -6.89 -1.59
CA SER A 10 3.02 -5.56 -2.10
C SER A 10 2.00 -4.53 -1.61
N ILE A 11 0.70 -4.84 -1.68
CA ILE A 11 -0.37 -3.98 -1.15
C ILE A 11 -0.15 -3.68 0.34
N ILE A 12 0.19 -4.69 1.16
CA ILE A 12 0.42 -4.48 2.60
C ILE A 12 1.64 -3.60 2.86
N VAL A 13 2.76 -3.87 2.18
CA VAL A 13 4.01 -3.10 2.33
C VAL A 13 3.78 -1.63 1.95
N TRP A 14 3.16 -1.37 0.81
CA TRP A 14 2.83 -0.03 0.35
C TRP A 14 1.81 0.67 1.25
N HIS A 15 0.84 -0.06 1.81
CA HIS A 15 -0.14 0.51 2.73
C HIS A 15 0.53 1.01 4.02
N ILE A 16 1.38 0.18 4.64
CA ILE A 16 2.15 0.58 5.82
C ILE A 16 2.98 1.84 5.51
N ALA A 17 3.65 1.87 4.36
CA ALA A 17 4.48 3.00 3.98
C ALA A 17 3.66 4.29 3.77
N THR A 18 2.55 4.20 3.04
CA THR A 18 1.63 5.31 2.78
C THR A 18 1.08 5.88 4.08
N GLU A 19 0.65 5.00 4.98
CA GLU A 19 0.05 5.38 6.25
C GLU A 19 1.06 6.06 7.19
N ILE A 20 2.31 5.57 7.23
CA ILE A 20 3.41 6.23 7.96
C ILE A 20 3.69 7.62 7.37
N CYS A 21 3.77 7.74 6.04
CA CYS A 21 4.01 9.02 5.36
C CYS A 21 2.87 10.03 5.60
N CYS A 22 1.61 9.59 5.65
CA CYS A 22 0.46 10.46 5.98
C CYS A 22 0.50 10.97 7.42
N ARG A 23 1.02 10.18 8.36
CA ARG A 23 1.03 10.52 9.80
C ARG A 23 2.25 11.31 10.25
N LEU A 24 3.36 11.19 9.51
CA LEU A 24 4.62 11.87 9.81
C LEU A 24 4.80 13.18 9.04
N ILE A 25 3.71 13.83 8.66
CA ILE A 25 3.78 15.13 7.98
C ILE A 25 4.49 16.11 8.93
N ASP A 26 5.62 16.65 8.49
CA ASP A 26 6.37 17.62 9.26
C ASP A 26 5.59 18.94 9.31
N PRO A 27 5.19 19.44 10.50
CA PRO A 27 4.62 20.78 10.63
C PRO A 27 5.61 21.88 10.22
N ARG A 28 6.91 21.52 10.11
CA ARG A 28 8.03 22.40 9.75
C ARG A 28 8.38 22.37 8.27
N SER A 29 7.75 21.54 7.43
CA SER A 29 7.74 21.80 5.98
C SER A 29 6.72 22.92 5.70
N GLY A 30 6.91 24.05 6.38
CA GLY A 30 6.19 25.27 6.13
C GLY A 30 6.49 25.68 4.71
N ASP A 31 5.51 25.47 3.85
CA ASP A 31 5.39 26.23 2.62
C ASP A 31 5.13 27.69 3.04
N ASN A 32 6.20 28.39 3.38
CA ASN A 32 6.22 29.85 3.38
C ASN A 32 6.41 30.33 1.93
N SER A 33 5.69 29.74 0.97
CA SER A 33 5.59 30.25 -0.38
C SER A 33 4.12 30.29 -0.79
N ALA A 34 3.68 31.50 -1.13
CA ALA A 34 2.32 31.81 -1.55
C ALA A 34 1.98 31.17 -2.90
N ASN A 35 1.64 29.88 -2.94
CA ASN A 35 1.07 29.21 -4.11
C ASN A 35 -0.01 28.20 -3.71
N SER A 36 -1.20 28.70 -3.37
CA SER A 36 -2.34 27.91 -2.86
C SER A 36 -2.78 26.75 -3.77
N GLU A 37 -2.63 26.86 -5.08
CA GLU A 37 -3.03 25.81 -6.04
C GLU A 37 -2.10 24.58 -6.02
N ARG A 38 -0.79 24.77 -5.80
CA ARG A 38 0.18 23.67 -5.78
C ARG A 38 0.06 22.82 -4.52
N ASP A 39 -0.33 23.45 -3.42
CA ASP A 39 -0.63 22.79 -2.16
C ASP A 39 -1.93 21.99 -2.22
N GLU A 40 -2.93 22.48 -2.95
CA GLU A 40 -4.20 21.78 -3.14
C GLU A 40 -4.04 20.50 -3.96
N GLU A 41 -3.31 20.54 -5.08
CA GLU A 41 -3.04 19.36 -5.93
C GLU A 41 -2.27 18.27 -5.15
N THR A 42 -1.27 18.69 -4.37
CA THR A 42 -0.47 17.79 -3.53
C THR A 42 -1.33 17.17 -2.41
N GLY A 43 -2.18 17.98 -1.77
CA GLY A 43 -3.16 17.52 -0.79
C GLY A 43 -4.18 16.53 -1.37
N ALA A 44 -4.63 16.75 -2.61
CA ALA A 44 -5.53 15.85 -3.32
C ALA A 44 -4.87 14.50 -3.62
N ARG A 45 -3.65 14.49 -4.17
CA ARG A 45 -2.88 13.26 -4.42
C ARG A 45 -2.65 12.45 -3.16
N ARG A 46 -2.35 13.12 -2.03
CA ARG A 46 -2.24 12.48 -0.72
C ARG A 46 -3.55 11.80 -0.32
N LYS A 47 -4.66 12.52 -0.37
CA LYS A 47 -5.98 11.97 -0.02
C LYS A 47 -6.32 10.77 -0.92
N ILE A 48 -6.12 10.88 -2.23
CA ILE A 48 -6.37 9.76 -3.17
C ILE A 48 -5.52 8.55 -2.79
N SER A 49 -4.22 8.76 -2.54
CA SER A 49 -3.30 7.70 -2.13
C SER A 49 -3.77 6.98 -0.86
N GLU A 50 -4.19 7.74 0.15
CA GLU A 50 -4.70 7.20 1.42
C GLU A 50 -5.97 6.36 1.20
N HIS A 51 -6.92 6.86 0.40
CA HIS A 51 -8.18 6.15 0.13
C HIS A 51 -7.95 4.88 -0.70
N LEU A 52 -7.15 4.97 -1.77
CA LEU A 52 -6.82 3.81 -2.59
C LEU A 52 -6.06 2.76 -1.78
N SER A 53 -5.12 3.19 -0.94
CA SER A 53 -4.37 2.30 -0.06
C SER A 53 -5.27 1.49 0.86
N ARG A 54 -6.20 2.15 1.56
CA ARG A 54 -7.18 1.49 2.43
C ARG A 54 -8.12 0.57 1.66
N TYR A 55 -8.56 1.01 0.49
CA TYR A 55 -9.44 0.23 -0.37
C TYR A 55 -8.76 -1.05 -0.89
N MET A 56 -7.48 -0.98 -1.30
CA MET A 56 -6.74 -2.17 -1.74
C MET A 56 -6.55 -3.17 -0.59
N VAL A 57 -6.31 -2.71 0.64
CA VAL A 57 -6.29 -3.59 1.82
C VAL A 57 -7.66 -4.19 2.09
N TYR A 58 -8.74 -3.42 1.95
CA TYR A 58 -10.11 -3.94 2.03
C TYR A 58 -10.34 -5.08 1.03
N LEU A 59 -9.87 -4.96 -0.21
CA LEU A 59 -9.96 -6.05 -1.18
C LEU A 59 -9.17 -7.29 -0.74
N VAL A 60 -7.96 -7.12 -0.22
CA VAL A 60 -7.14 -8.22 0.32
C VAL A 60 -7.85 -8.97 1.45
N VAL A 61 -8.61 -8.27 2.30
CA VAL A 61 -9.27 -8.86 3.47
C VAL A 61 -10.65 -9.42 3.14
N MET A 62 -11.48 -8.64 2.43
CA MET A 62 -12.91 -8.90 2.26
C MET A 62 -13.24 -9.57 0.93
N TYR A 63 -12.46 -9.30 -0.12
CA TYR A 63 -12.68 -9.81 -1.47
C TYR A 63 -11.42 -10.41 -2.10
N PRO A 64 -10.71 -11.32 -1.42
CA PRO A 64 -9.42 -11.81 -1.88
C PRO A 64 -9.50 -12.56 -3.23
N ARG A 65 -10.67 -13.10 -3.60
CA ARG A 65 -10.92 -13.71 -4.92
C ARG A 65 -10.93 -12.71 -6.08
N MET A 66 -11.07 -11.41 -5.79
CA MET A 66 -11.05 -10.36 -6.80
C MET A 66 -9.64 -9.84 -7.09
N LEU A 67 -8.61 -10.42 -6.46
CA LEU A 67 -7.22 -10.04 -6.70
C LEU A 67 -6.49 -11.18 -7.41
N PRO A 68 -5.55 -10.85 -8.31
CA PRO A 68 -4.78 -11.84 -9.06
C PRO A 68 -3.77 -12.53 -8.18
N THR A 69 -4.15 -13.65 -7.58
CA THR A 69 -3.20 -14.54 -6.91
C THR A 69 -3.78 -15.95 -6.82
N GLU A 70 -3.18 -16.89 -7.56
CA GLU A 70 -3.49 -18.33 -7.53
C GLU A 70 -3.36 -18.94 -6.11
N THR A 71 -2.49 -18.37 -5.26
CA THR A 71 -2.11 -18.90 -3.94
C THR A 71 -3.05 -18.48 -2.78
N ILE A 72 -4.07 -17.65 -3.02
CA ILE A 72 -4.93 -17.06 -1.97
C ILE A 72 -5.83 -18.08 -1.24
N ARG A 73 -6.04 -19.29 -1.80
CA ARG A 73 -6.90 -20.31 -1.16
C ARG A 73 -6.44 -20.74 0.23
N VAL A 74 -5.17 -20.52 0.61
CA VAL A 74 -4.64 -20.96 1.90
C VAL A 74 -3.66 -19.92 2.48
N ARG A 75 -4.14 -19.04 3.41
CA ARG A 75 -3.39 -18.32 4.48
C ARG A 75 -3.14 -16.80 4.37
N TYR A 76 -4.19 -15.97 4.26
CA TYR A 76 -4.09 -14.53 4.60
C TYR A 76 -4.91 -14.09 5.82
N GLN A 77 -6.02 -14.75 6.17
CA GLN A 77 -6.74 -14.45 7.42
C GLN A 77 -5.84 -14.62 8.66
N ASP A 78 -5.06 -15.70 8.71
CA ASP A 78 -4.12 -15.94 9.81
C ASP A 78 -2.94 -14.94 9.82
N THR A 79 -2.44 -14.55 8.64
CA THR A 79 -1.29 -13.63 8.49
C THR A 79 -1.70 -12.20 8.80
N TYR A 80 -2.89 -11.79 8.35
CA TYR A 80 -3.50 -10.50 8.63
C TYR A 80 -3.97 -10.40 10.08
N ALA A 81 -4.60 -11.44 10.63
CA ALA A 81 -4.94 -11.50 12.05
C ALA A 81 -3.68 -11.53 12.94
N ALA A 82 -2.60 -12.20 12.53
CA ALA A 82 -1.32 -12.16 13.24
C ALA A 82 -0.63 -10.79 13.13
N ALA A 83 -0.71 -10.14 11.96
CA ALA A 83 -0.19 -8.79 11.76
C ALA A 83 -0.99 -7.78 12.60
N LEU A 84 -2.32 -7.78 12.52
CA LEU A 84 -3.21 -6.98 13.37
C LEU A 84 -2.98 -7.26 14.85
N LYS A 85 -2.96 -8.53 15.30
CA LYS A 85 -2.66 -8.88 16.69
C LYS A 85 -1.26 -8.42 17.10
N PHE A 86 -0.27 -8.45 16.22
CA PHE A 86 1.05 -7.91 16.49
C PHE A 86 0.99 -6.38 16.66
N PHE A 87 0.32 -5.66 15.77
CA PHE A 87 0.10 -4.21 15.89
C PHE A 87 -0.70 -3.86 17.15
N GLU A 88 -1.75 -4.60 17.48
CA GLU A 88 -2.54 -4.46 18.71
C GLU A 88 -1.73 -4.80 19.97
N GLN A 89 -0.86 -5.81 19.94
CA GLN A 89 -0.01 -6.17 21.07
C GLN A 89 1.10 -5.15 21.30
N GLU A 90 1.70 -4.64 20.23
CA GLU A 90 2.77 -3.64 20.33
C GLU A 90 2.22 -2.27 20.77
N THR A 91 1.00 -1.92 20.33
CA THR A 91 0.26 -0.75 20.84
C THR A 91 -0.23 -0.93 22.28
N ARG A 92 -0.70 -2.12 22.66
CA ARG A 92 -1.12 -2.42 24.06
C ARG A 92 0.02 -2.48 25.06
N LYS A 93 1.21 -2.98 24.67
CA LYS A 93 2.40 -3.02 25.54
C LYS A 93 2.90 -1.63 25.93
N ARG A 94 2.54 -0.61 25.17
CA ARG A 94 3.01 0.78 25.34
C ARG A 94 1.80 1.67 25.65
N ARG A 95 1.19 1.45 26.82
CA ARG A 95 0.01 2.18 27.33
C ARG A 95 0.30 3.68 27.44
N GLY A 96 -0.33 4.47 26.58
CA GLY A 96 -0.43 5.94 26.67
C GLY A 96 -1.37 6.46 25.59
N LYS A 97 -1.94 7.67 25.78
CA LYS A 97 -2.57 8.44 24.70
C LYS A 97 -1.46 8.83 23.73
N PHE A 98 -1.11 7.93 22.81
CA PHE A 98 -0.02 8.13 21.88
C PHE A 98 -0.54 8.85 20.65
N ASP A 99 0.11 9.93 20.25
CA ASP A 99 -0.07 10.47 18.91
C ASP A 99 0.36 9.40 17.89
N MET A 100 -0.49 9.09 16.92
CA MET A 100 -0.16 8.12 15.88
C MET A 100 1.06 8.54 15.07
N GLY A 101 1.34 9.86 14.97
CA GLY A 101 2.59 10.38 14.44
C GLY A 101 3.79 9.96 15.27
N GLU A 102 3.75 10.15 16.59
CA GLU A 102 4.80 9.72 17.51
C GLU A 102 5.06 8.19 17.43
N ALA A 103 4.01 7.38 17.33
CA ALA A 103 4.13 5.92 17.19
C ALA A 103 4.89 5.55 15.90
N CYS A 104 4.55 6.22 14.79
CA CYS A 104 5.25 6.04 13.52
C CYS A 104 6.73 6.44 13.62
N LYS A 105 7.09 7.52 14.34
CA LYS A 105 8.49 7.93 14.55
C LYS A 105 9.28 6.85 15.28
N LEU A 106 8.74 6.36 16.41
CA LEU A 106 9.38 5.30 17.20
C LEU A 106 9.55 4.00 16.41
N LEU A 107 8.56 3.63 15.60
CA LEU A 107 8.67 2.45 14.72
C LEU A 107 9.79 2.61 13.71
N LEU A 108 9.94 3.78 13.09
CA LEU A 108 11.03 4.02 12.14
C LEU A 108 12.41 3.98 12.82
N ASP A 109 12.56 4.55 14.01
CA ASP A 109 13.86 4.55 14.71
C ASP A 109 14.27 3.15 15.18
N GLN A 110 13.32 2.33 15.63
CA GLN A 110 13.58 0.92 15.94
C GLN A 110 13.98 0.09 14.71
N MET A 111 13.55 0.50 13.52
CA MET A 111 13.87 -0.21 12.27
C MET A 111 15.18 0.26 11.66
N LYS A 112 15.62 1.51 11.86
CA LYS A 112 16.95 2.01 11.46
C LYS A 112 18.09 1.24 12.13
N THR A 113 17.86 0.68 13.32
CA THR A 113 18.87 -0.02 14.13
C THR A 113 18.92 -1.53 13.87
N LYS A 114 17.99 -2.08 13.08
CA LYS A 114 17.91 -3.50 12.74
C LYS A 114 18.09 -3.70 11.24
N ASP A 115 19.33 -3.69 10.80
CA ASP A 115 19.67 -4.21 9.48
C ASP A 115 19.69 -5.74 9.51
N GLY A 116 18.89 -6.36 8.63
CA GLY A 116 18.90 -7.80 8.41
C GLY A 116 17.71 -8.54 9.00
N LEU A 117 16.61 -8.61 8.24
CA LEU A 117 15.68 -9.72 8.34
C LEU A 117 15.88 -10.62 7.13
N THR A 118 16.29 -11.86 7.39
CA THR A 118 16.34 -12.94 6.40
C THR A 118 14.93 -13.30 5.90
N VAL A 119 14.87 -13.94 4.73
CA VAL A 119 13.64 -14.45 4.12
C VAL A 119 12.86 -15.29 5.15
N PRO A 120 11.54 -15.09 5.32
CA PRO A 120 10.83 -15.63 6.47
C PRO A 120 10.60 -17.16 6.38
N ASN A 121 11.14 -17.92 7.33
CA ASN A 121 10.90 -19.37 7.48
C ASN A 121 9.64 -19.71 8.31
N SER A 122 8.84 -18.72 8.74
CA SER A 122 7.62 -18.93 9.54
C SER A 122 6.60 -17.79 9.38
N ARG A 123 5.34 -18.04 9.76
CA ARG A 123 4.24 -17.04 9.67
C ARG A 123 4.54 -15.75 10.44
N ARG A 124 5.06 -15.88 11.68
CA ARG A 124 5.43 -14.72 12.52
C ARG A 124 6.62 -13.96 11.94
N SER A 125 7.50 -14.66 11.24
CA SER A 125 8.59 -14.05 10.49
C SER A 125 8.06 -13.25 9.29
N LYS A 126 6.98 -13.71 8.64
CA LYS A 126 6.37 -13.04 7.47
C LYS A 126 5.71 -11.70 7.82
N SER A 127 4.89 -11.61 8.87
CA SER A 127 4.31 -10.32 9.29
C SER A 127 5.39 -9.30 9.68
N LYS A 128 6.43 -9.76 10.38
CA LYS A 128 7.58 -8.93 10.75
C LYS A 128 8.36 -8.47 9.51
N PHE A 129 8.54 -9.34 8.53
CA PHE A 129 9.15 -9.03 7.25
C PHE A 129 8.36 -7.96 6.47
N LEU A 130 7.03 -8.11 6.35
CA LEU A 130 6.20 -7.11 5.66
C LEU A 130 6.22 -5.76 6.37
N LEU A 131 6.14 -5.74 7.70
CA LEU A 131 6.26 -4.50 8.49
C LEU A 131 7.61 -3.83 8.30
N HIS A 132 8.71 -4.59 8.40
CA HIS A 132 10.05 -4.04 8.19
C HIS A 132 10.21 -3.45 6.78
N ASN A 133 9.72 -4.14 5.76
CA ASN A 133 9.75 -3.61 4.38
C ASN A 133 8.86 -2.37 4.22
N GLY A 134 7.68 -2.33 4.84
CA GLY A 134 6.82 -1.14 4.85
C GLY A 134 7.49 0.07 5.52
N CYS A 135 8.16 -0.13 6.67
CA CYS A 135 8.93 0.92 7.33
C CYS A 135 10.11 1.40 6.48
N ARG A 136 10.84 0.47 5.85
CA ARG A 136 11.96 0.81 4.96
C ARG A 136 11.49 1.60 3.74
N LEU A 137 10.38 1.19 3.13
CA LEU A 137 9.77 1.92 2.02
C LEU A 137 9.32 3.31 2.46
N ALA A 138 8.73 3.46 3.65
CA ALA A 138 8.38 4.77 4.22
C ALA A 138 9.61 5.67 4.36
N LEU A 139 10.73 5.14 4.84
CA LEU A 139 12.00 5.88 4.93
C LEU A 139 12.49 6.32 3.55
N GLN A 140 12.36 5.48 2.53
CA GLN A 140 12.75 5.82 1.16
C GLN A 140 11.85 6.92 0.59
N LEU A 141 10.52 6.81 0.70
CA LEU A 141 9.59 7.84 0.24
C LEU A 141 9.82 9.18 0.93
N ARG A 142 10.15 9.17 2.23
CA ARG A 142 10.46 10.39 2.98
C ARG A 142 11.79 11.05 2.60
N ARG A 143 12.68 10.36 1.87
CA ARG A 143 13.90 10.97 1.31
C ARG A 143 13.60 11.84 0.08
N ILE A 144 12.45 11.66 -0.57
CA ILE A 144 11.98 12.56 -1.62
C ILE A 144 11.60 13.88 -0.95
N ALA A 145 12.46 14.90 -1.06
CA ALA A 145 12.28 16.16 -0.35
C ALA A 145 11.02 16.92 -0.81
N ASP A 146 10.77 16.92 -2.12
CA ASP A 146 9.58 17.52 -2.71
C ASP A 146 8.32 16.69 -2.36
N GLY A 147 7.41 17.31 -1.60
CA GLY A 147 6.15 16.70 -1.23
C GLY A 147 5.25 16.41 -2.44
N LYS A 148 5.31 17.24 -3.49
CA LYS A 148 4.53 17.05 -4.71
C LYS A 148 4.97 15.79 -5.43
N GLU A 149 6.27 15.66 -5.70
CA GLU A 149 6.82 14.47 -6.34
C GLU A 149 6.62 13.21 -5.48
N ARG A 150 6.79 13.32 -4.15
CA ARG A 150 6.53 12.20 -3.24
C ARG A 150 5.10 11.68 -3.37
N TRP A 151 4.10 12.57 -3.30
CA TRP A 151 2.70 12.17 -3.39
C TRP A 151 2.27 11.78 -4.79
N ARG A 152 2.94 12.30 -5.84
CA ARG A 152 2.81 11.81 -7.21
C ARG A 152 3.20 10.34 -7.30
N VAL A 153 4.43 9.98 -6.91
CA VAL A 153 4.92 8.58 -6.95
C VAL A 153 3.98 7.64 -6.20
N VAL A 154 3.57 8.02 -4.98
CA VAL A 154 2.67 7.18 -4.18
C VAL A 154 1.30 7.02 -4.87
N SER A 155 0.73 8.10 -5.41
CA SER A 155 -0.57 8.04 -6.10
C SER A 155 -0.53 7.19 -7.37
N GLU A 156 0.54 7.32 -8.16
CA GLU A 156 0.73 6.55 -9.40
C GLU A 156 0.84 5.06 -9.11
N VAL A 157 1.58 4.65 -8.09
CA VAL A 157 1.69 3.24 -7.71
C VAL A 157 0.34 2.67 -7.27
N TRP A 158 -0.45 3.41 -6.49
CA TRP A 158 -1.78 2.93 -6.10
C TRP A 158 -2.73 2.79 -7.28
N ILE A 159 -2.70 3.72 -8.24
CA ILE A 159 -3.48 3.64 -9.48
C ILE A 159 -3.05 2.42 -10.31
N GLN A 160 -1.75 2.18 -10.43
CA GLN A 160 -1.21 1.02 -11.15
C GLN A 160 -1.61 -0.30 -10.48
N MET A 161 -1.51 -0.40 -9.15
CA MET A 161 -1.97 -1.57 -8.40
C MET A 161 -3.48 -1.79 -8.58
N LEU A 162 -4.28 -0.73 -8.55
CA LEU A 162 -5.73 -0.81 -8.77
C LEU A 162 -6.06 -1.32 -10.18
N ALA A 163 -5.41 -0.76 -11.21
CA ALA A 163 -5.58 -1.17 -12.60
C ALA A 163 -5.09 -2.60 -12.85
N TYR A 164 -3.97 -2.99 -12.24
CA TYR A 164 -3.47 -4.36 -12.29
C TYR A 164 -4.46 -5.33 -11.64
N GLY A 165 -4.92 -5.02 -10.42
CA GLY A 165 -5.93 -5.81 -9.70
C GLY A 165 -7.21 -5.98 -10.51
N ALA A 166 -7.69 -4.91 -11.15
CA ALA A 166 -8.87 -4.93 -12.00
C ALA A 166 -8.68 -5.77 -13.26
N SER A 167 -7.57 -5.59 -13.99
CA SER A 167 -7.31 -6.32 -15.25
C SER A 167 -7.10 -7.82 -15.07
N LYS A 168 -6.67 -8.24 -13.88
CA LYS A 168 -6.35 -9.64 -13.59
C LYS A 168 -7.35 -10.31 -12.65
N CYS A 169 -8.37 -9.60 -12.19
CA CYS A 169 -9.49 -10.19 -11.49
C CYS A 169 -10.27 -11.11 -12.43
N ASP A 170 -10.75 -12.24 -11.89
CA ASP A 170 -11.63 -13.12 -12.64
C ASP A 170 -12.88 -12.36 -13.12
N THR A 171 -13.20 -12.51 -14.40
CA THR A 171 -14.38 -11.89 -15.01
C THR A 171 -15.67 -12.36 -14.32
N GLU A 172 -15.72 -13.59 -13.81
CA GLU A 172 -16.87 -14.08 -13.03
C GLU A 172 -17.03 -13.29 -11.72
N CYS A 173 -15.91 -12.92 -11.09
CA CYS A 173 -15.94 -12.11 -9.87
C CYS A 173 -16.44 -10.69 -10.14
N HIS A 174 -16.03 -10.06 -11.24
CA HIS A 174 -16.58 -8.79 -11.69
C HIS A 174 -18.08 -8.87 -11.97
N ALA A 175 -18.53 -9.89 -12.71
CA ALA A 175 -19.93 -10.11 -13.03
C ALA A 175 -20.80 -10.29 -11.76
N ARG A 176 -20.28 -11.00 -10.76
CA ARG A 176 -20.98 -11.19 -9.47
C ARG A 176 -21.17 -9.88 -8.71
N GLN A 177 -20.19 -8.97 -8.76
CA GLN A 177 -20.27 -7.68 -8.07
C GLN A 177 -21.13 -6.65 -8.79
N LEU A 178 -21.26 -6.72 -10.11
CA LEU A 178 -22.16 -5.86 -10.87
C LEU A 178 -23.61 -5.95 -10.38
N ARG A 179 -24.05 -7.15 -10.02
CA ARG A 179 -25.40 -7.36 -9.45
C ARG A 179 -25.63 -6.62 -8.13
N ARG A 180 -24.57 -6.18 -7.45
CA ARG A 180 -24.58 -5.44 -6.18
C ARG A 180 -24.25 -3.95 -6.35
N GLY A 181 -23.76 -3.54 -7.52
CA GLY A 181 -23.68 -2.14 -7.97
C GLY A 181 -22.67 -1.21 -7.28
N ARG A 182 -21.75 -1.72 -6.44
CA ARG A 182 -20.94 -0.85 -5.55
C ARG A 182 -19.44 -1.10 -5.52
N GLU A 183 -18.91 -1.98 -6.39
CA GLU A 183 -17.50 -2.37 -6.32
C GLU A 183 -16.62 -1.53 -7.26
N LEU A 184 -15.74 -0.70 -6.71
CA LEU A 184 -14.89 0.23 -7.47
C LEU A 184 -13.98 -0.52 -8.46
N LEU A 185 -13.43 -1.67 -8.06
CA LEU A 185 -12.52 -2.48 -8.91
C LEU A 185 -13.20 -2.87 -10.23
N THR A 186 -14.49 -3.17 -10.15
CA THR A 186 -15.30 -3.54 -11.32
C THR A 186 -15.52 -2.34 -12.24
N HIS A 187 -15.78 -1.16 -11.69
CA HIS A 187 -15.91 0.06 -12.49
C HIS A 187 -14.60 0.41 -13.20
N VAL A 188 -13.47 0.26 -12.51
CA VAL A 188 -12.14 0.43 -13.11
C VAL A 188 -11.93 -0.55 -14.26
N TRP A 189 -12.26 -1.83 -14.07
CA TRP A 189 -12.19 -2.84 -15.13
C TRP A 189 -13.07 -2.48 -16.34
N PHE A 190 -14.29 -2.00 -16.14
CA PHE A 190 -15.16 -1.53 -17.23
C PHE A 190 -14.56 -0.36 -18.00
N LEU A 191 -14.09 0.66 -17.29
CA LEU A 191 -13.45 1.82 -17.92
C LEU A 191 -12.23 1.38 -18.74
N MET A 192 -11.37 0.55 -18.16
CA MET A 192 -10.21 0.01 -18.87
C MET A 192 -10.62 -0.79 -20.10
N THR A 193 -11.68 -1.60 -20.02
CA THR A 193 -12.20 -2.37 -21.17
C THR A 193 -12.73 -1.44 -22.26
N HIS A 194 -13.52 -0.43 -21.88
CA HIS A 194 -14.08 0.56 -22.80
C HIS A 194 -13.00 1.34 -23.55
N PHE A 195 -11.89 1.69 -22.87
CA PHE A 195 -10.76 2.41 -23.48
C PHE A 195 -9.71 1.48 -24.13
N GLY A 196 -9.94 0.16 -24.16
CA GLY A 196 -8.97 -0.81 -24.73
C GLY A 196 -7.68 -0.97 -23.91
N LEU A 197 -7.69 -0.57 -22.64
CA LEU A 197 -6.53 -0.56 -21.75
C LEU A 197 -6.30 -1.90 -21.03
N THR A 198 -7.18 -2.89 -21.17
CA THR A 198 -7.10 -4.18 -20.46
C THR A 198 -5.80 -4.95 -20.74
N ASN A 199 -5.28 -4.87 -21.96
CA ASN A 199 -4.02 -5.54 -22.36
C ASN A 199 -2.75 -4.76 -21.96
N TYR A 200 -2.87 -3.49 -21.55
CA TYR A 200 -1.70 -2.70 -21.12
C TYR A 200 -1.24 -3.09 -19.71
N PHE A 201 -2.15 -3.65 -18.90
CA PHE A 201 -1.86 -4.13 -17.55
C PHE A 201 -1.72 -5.64 -17.46
N THR A 202 -1.78 -6.36 -18.60
CA THR A 202 -1.25 -7.73 -18.72
C THR A 202 0.28 -7.72 -18.73
N MET A 203 0.91 -7.17 -17.68
CA MET A 203 2.35 -7.27 -17.47
C MET A 203 2.69 -8.76 -17.31
N LYS A 204 3.53 -9.29 -18.20
CA LYS A 204 3.98 -10.69 -18.20
C LYS A 204 4.77 -11.09 -16.95
N ASN A 205 5.15 -10.14 -16.09
CA ASN A 205 5.86 -10.42 -14.86
C ASN A 205 5.29 -9.54 -13.72
N ALA A 206 4.84 -10.16 -12.64
CA ALA A 206 4.43 -9.51 -11.40
C ALA A 206 5.58 -8.92 -10.51
N PRO A 207 6.89 -9.01 -10.80
CA PRO A 207 7.91 -8.32 -10.02
C PRO A 207 8.38 -7.07 -10.79
N ALA A 208 7.78 -5.91 -10.52
CA ALA A 208 8.38 -4.61 -10.84
C ALA A 208 7.67 -3.41 -10.19
N VAL A 209 6.60 -3.59 -9.41
CA VAL A 209 6.07 -2.46 -8.62
C VAL A 209 7.09 -2.00 -7.55
N VAL A 210 8.06 -2.87 -7.22
CA VAL A 210 9.23 -2.53 -6.40
C VAL A 210 10.37 -1.91 -7.23
N ASP A 211 10.45 -2.18 -8.55
CA ASP A 211 11.50 -1.68 -9.43
C ASP A 211 11.24 -0.24 -9.91
N MET A 212 10.02 0.28 -9.78
CA MET A 212 9.69 1.64 -10.24
C MET A 212 10.13 2.79 -9.31
N ILE A 213 10.81 2.53 -8.19
CA ILE A 213 11.25 3.60 -7.27
C ILE A 213 12.71 4.05 -7.49
N VAL A 214 13.49 3.39 -8.36
CA VAL A 214 14.84 3.90 -8.67
C VAL A 214 15.16 3.73 -10.15
N LYS A 215 14.76 4.72 -10.95
CA LYS A 215 15.59 5.23 -12.05
C LYS A 215 15.75 6.72 -11.87
#